data_AF-A0A2D8K5V8-F1
#
_entry.id   AF-A0A2D8K5V8-F1
#
_cell.length_a   1.000
_cell.length_b   1.000
_cell.length_c   1.000
_cell.angle_alpha   90.00
_cell.angle_beta   90.00
_cell.angle_gamma   90.00
#
_symmetry.space_group_name_H-M   'P 1'
#
loop_
_entity.id
_entity.type
_entity.pdbx_description
1 polymer ?
#
loop_
_entity_poly.entity_id
_entity_poly.type
_entity_poly.pdbx_seq_one_letter_code
_entity_poly.pdbx_strand_id
1 'polypeptide(L)'
;MGYRQRIADAAVADVRYQLDPQYVGQEGTSVQIEGSFRISRVAEAIIKAALIPEELIIEEVAKAITPSGHAWEAYREPAVDAIAAVRGAILTLLDPLP
;
A
#
# COMPACT_ATOMS: atom_id res chain seq x y z
N MET A 1 13.41 0.36 11.91
CA MET A 1 12.79 -0.92 11.48
C MET A 1 11.27 -0.99 11.69
N GLY A 2 10.56 0.02 12.20
CA GLY A 2 9.13 -0.10 12.55
C GLY A 2 8.10 0.13 11.43
N TYR A 3 8.43 0.81 10.33
CA TYR A 3 7.45 1.13 9.28
C TYR A 3 7.07 -0.07 8.41
N ARG A 4 8.07 -0.75 7.84
CA ARG A 4 7.85 -1.93 6.98
C ARG A 4 7.12 -3.07 7.70
N GLN A 5 7.42 -3.28 8.98
CA GLN A 5 6.74 -4.29 9.79
C GLN A 5 5.27 -3.91 10.04
N ARG A 6 4.97 -2.65 10.36
CA ARG A 6 3.59 -2.17 10.54
C ARG A 6 2.73 -2.36 9.28
N ILE A 7 3.29 -2.08 8.10
CA ILE A 7 2.61 -2.35 6.82
C ILE A 7 2.36 -3.84 6.65
N ALA A 8 3.37 -4.68 6.89
CA ALA A 8 3.23 -6.12 6.77
C ALA A 8 2.15 -6.66 7.72
N ASP A 9 2.13 -6.22 8.97
CA ASP A 9 1.17 -6.66 9.97
C ASP A 9 -0.27 -6.23 9.62
N ALA A 10 -0.45 -4.99 9.18
CA ALA A 10 -1.76 -4.49 8.73
C ALA A 10 -2.24 -5.18 7.45
N ALA A 11 -1.34 -5.46 6.51
CA ALA A 11 -1.66 -6.21 5.31
C ALA A 11 -2.08 -7.65 5.65
N VAL A 12 -1.34 -8.32 6.52
CA VAL A 12 -1.66 -9.69 6.96
C VAL A 12 -3.00 -9.75 7.69
N ALA A 13 -3.32 -8.74 8.53
CA ALA A 13 -4.61 -8.66 9.20
C ALA A 13 -5.78 -8.53 8.21
N ASP A 14 -5.64 -7.70 7.17
CA ASP A 14 -6.65 -7.53 6.12
C ASP A 14 -6.77 -8.81 5.27
N VAL A 15 -5.65 -9.44 4.91
CA VAL A 15 -5.65 -10.71 4.16
C VAL A 15 -6.32 -11.84 4.97
N ARG A 16 -6.05 -11.97 6.27
CA ARG A 16 -6.69 -12.96 7.16
C ARG A 16 -8.17 -12.70 7.42
N TYR A 17 -8.63 -11.45 7.22
CA TYR A 17 -10.06 -11.13 7.26
C TYR A 17 -10.75 -11.55 5.96
N GLN A 18 -10.08 -11.38 4.82
CA GLN A 18 -10.63 -11.67 3.49
C GLN A 18 -10.45 -13.14 3.06
N LEU A 19 -9.51 -13.86 3.66
CA LEU A 19 -9.18 -15.26 3.41
C LEU A 19 -9.17 -16.00 4.74
N ASP A 20 -9.50 -17.29 4.70
CA ASP A 20 -9.46 -18.12 5.91
C ASP A 20 -8.02 -18.17 6.50
N PRO A 21 -7.83 -17.85 7.79
CA PRO A 21 -6.52 -17.71 8.43
C PRO A 21 -5.58 -18.92 8.25
N GLN A 22 -6.13 -20.12 8.06
CA GLN A 22 -5.35 -21.34 7.86
C GLN A 22 -4.50 -21.32 6.57
N TYR A 23 -4.82 -20.45 5.61
CA TYR A 23 -4.10 -20.33 4.33
C TYR A 23 -3.10 -19.18 4.28
N VAL A 24 -2.83 -18.50 5.40
CA VAL A 24 -1.98 -17.28 5.46
C VAL A 24 -0.88 -17.42 6.52
N GLY A 25 0.32 -17.74 6.06
CA GLY A 25 1.54 -17.77 6.88
C GLY A 25 2.27 -16.41 6.84
N GLN A 26 2.84 -15.99 7.97
CA GLN A 26 3.68 -14.79 8.07
C GLN A 26 5.01 -15.14 8.77
N GLU A 27 6.13 -14.83 8.11
CA GLU A 27 7.47 -14.91 8.69
C GLU A 27 8.16 -13.55 8.52
N GLY A 28 8.17 -12.74 9.59
CA GLY A 28 8.69 -11.37 9.53
C GLY A 28 7.87 -10.47 8.58
N THR A 29 8.50 -10.00 7.51
CA THR A 29 7.85 -9.24 6.42
C THR A 29 7.46 -10.12 5.22
N SER A 30 7.72 -11.43 5.29
CA SER A 30 7.34 -12.39 4.26
C SER A 30 5.94 -12.93 4.53
N VAL A 31 5.10 -13.01 3.49
CA VAL A 31 3.73 -13.54 3.56
C VAL A 31 3.60 -14.66 2.54
N GLN A 32 3.23 -15.87 3.00
CA GLN A 32 3.06 -17.05 2.16
C GLN A 32 1.59 -17.47 2.11
N ILE A 33 1.07 -17.63 0.89
CA ILE A 33 -0.35 -17.88 0.63
C ILE A 33 -0.49 -18.94 -0.46
N GLU A 34 -1.35 -19.92 -0.21
CA GLU A 34 -1.59 -21.02 -1.14
C GLU A 34 -2.60 -20.63 -2.24
N GLY A 35 -2.18 -20.59 -3.51
CA GLY A 35 -3.07 -20.42 -4.67
C GLY A 35 -3.00 -19.05 -5.36
N SER A 36 -3.13 -19.03 -6.70
CA SER A 36 -2.85 -17.88 -7.57
C SER A 36 -3.85 -16.72 -7.48
N PHE A 37 -5.16 -17.01 -7.36
CA PHE A 37 -6.21 -15.97 -7.21
C PHE A 37 -6.09 -15.20 -5.88
N ARG A 38 -5.35 -15.75 -4.91
CA ARG A 38 -5.15 -15.12 -3.60
C ARG A 38 -4.04 -14.06 -3.62
N ILE A 39 -3.20 -14.02 -4.66
CA ILE A 39 -2.08 -13.06 -4.79
C ILE A 39 -2.59 -11.63 -5.07
N SER A 40 -3.67 -11.46 -5.85
CA SER A 40 -4.24 -10.13 -6.13
C SER A 40 -4.79 -9.47 -4.87
N ARG A 41 -5.49 -10.23 -4.02
CA ARG A 41 -5.98 -9.75 -2.71
C ARG A 41 -4.85 -9.36 -1.75
N VAL A 42 -3.69 -9.99 -1.89
CA VAL A 42 -2.51 -9.70 -1.07
C VAL A 42 -1.84 -8.43 -1.52
N ALA A 43 -1.68 -8.25 -2.83
CA ALA A 43 -1.24 -6.99 -3.39
C ALA A 43 -2.19 -5.85 -2.95
N GLU A 44 -3.50 -6.07 -3.04
CA GLU A 44 -4.50 -5.11 -2.58
C GLU A 44 -4.36 -4.77 -1.09
N ALA A 45 -4.23 -5.76 -0.21
CA ALA A 45 -4.08 -5.56 1.23
C ALA A 45 -2.76 -4.88 1.61
N ILE A 46 -1.64 -5.24 0.97
CA ILE A 46 -0.34 -4.56 1.14
C ILE A 46 -0.45 -3.11 0.71
N ILE A 47 -1.11 -2.85 -0.41
CA ILE A 47 -1.34 -1.50 -0.92
C ILE A 47 -2.23 -0.72 0.04
N LYS A 48 -3.34 -1.27 0.52
CA LYS A 48 -4.20 -0.62 1.53
C LYS A 48 -3.44 -0.32 2.83
N ALA A 49 -2.63 -1.26 3.31
CA ALA A 49 -1.83 -1.11 4.53
C ALA A 49 -0.67 -0.11 4.39
N ALA A 50 -0.03 -0.08 3.22
CA ALA A 50 1.03 0.88 2.89
C ALA A 50 0.49 2.28 2.60
N LEU A 51 -0.81 2.40 2.29
CA LEU A 51 -1.46 3.64 1.89
C LEU A 51 -2.46 4.17 2.94
N ILE A 52 -2.43 3.66 4.17
CA ILE A 52 -2.91 4.44 5.33
C ILE A 52 -2.18 5.78 5.24
N PRO A 53 -2.85 6.94 5.39
CA PRO A 53 -2.24 8.26 5.19
C PRO A 53 -1.12 8.47 6.22
N GLU A 54 0.06 7.94 5.90
CA GLU A 54 1.30 8.25 6.57
C GLU A 54 1.79 9.54 5.94
N GLU A 55 1.76 10.60 6.73
CA GLU A 55 2.35 11.90 6.38
C GLU A 55 3.79 11.74 5.84
N LEU A 56 4.51 10.70 6.26
CA LEU A 56 5.84 10.40 5.74
C LEU A 56 5.87 10.09 4.24
N ILE A 57 4.90 9.35 3.70
CA ILE A 57 4.84 9.08 2.25
C ILE A 57 4.44 10.35 1.51
N ILE A 58 3.46 11.08 2.06
CA ILE A 58 3.00 12.33 1.46
C ILE A 58 4.16 13.34 1.41
N GLU A 59 4.93 13.46 2.48
CA GLU A 59 6.12 14.31 2.57
C GLU A 59 7.19 13.89 1.54
N GLU A 60 7.52 12.60 1.45
CA GLU A 60 8.54 12.13 0.51
C GLU A 60 8.11 12.32 -0.95
N VAL A 61 6.85 12.05 -1.29
CA VAL A 61 6.30 12.31 -2.62
C VAL A 61 6.25 13.81 -2.91
N ALA A 62 5.82 14.63 -1.94
CA ALA A 62 5.79 16.07 -2.07
C ALA A 62 7.19 16.64 -2.33
N LYS A 63 8.20 16.23 -1.56
CA LYS A 63 9.61 16.61 -1.81
C LYS A 63 10.07 16.20 -3.20
N ALA A 64 9.71 15.01 -3.66
CA ALA A 64 10.12 14.49 -4.96
C ALA A 64 9.53 15.27 -6.15
N ILE A 65 8.29 15.76 -6.03
CA ILE A 65 7.62 16.54 -7.08
C ILE A 65 7.87 18.05 -6.97
N THR A 66 8.47 18.50 -5.86
CA THR A 66 8.72 19.92 -5.61
C THR A 66 9.88 20.43 -6.48
N PRO A 67 9.68 21.49 -7.29
CA PRO A 67 10.75 22.13 -8.03
C PRO A 67 11.81 22.73 -7.10
N SER A 68 13.07 22.76 -7.54
CA SER A 68 14.16 23.37 -6.77
C SER A 68 13.84 24.82 -6.37
N GLY A 69 14.10 25.16 -5.11
CA GLY A 69 13.84 26.49 -4.56
C GLY A 69 12.40 26.75 -4.09
N HIS A 70 11.51 25.75 -4.16
CA HIS A 70 10.15 25.85 -3.63
C HIS A 70 10.00 25.07 -2.31
N ALA A 71 9.08 25.50 -1.46
CA ALA A 71 8.72 24.80 -0.23
C ALA A 71 7.84 23.58 -0.56
N TRP A 72 8.21 22.41 -0.05
CA TRP A 72 7.53 21.15 -0.39
C TRP A 72 6.12 21.06 0.19
N GLU A 73 5.85 21.80 1.27
CA GLU A 73 4.55 21.84 1.95
C GLU A 73 3.45 22.32 1.00
N ALA A 74 3.77 23.21 0.05
CA ALA A 74 2.85 23.68 -0.99
C ALA A 74 2.47 22.59 -2.00
N TYR A 75 3.24 21.50 -2.06
CA TYR A 75 3.03 20.35 -2.94
C TYR A 75 2.40 19.16 -2.22
N ARG A 76 1.98 19.33 -0.95
CA ARG A 76 1.33 18.29 -0.16
C ARG A 76 0.03 17.79 -0.81
N GLU A 77 -0.87 18.70 -1.19
CA GLU A 77 -2.12 18.33 -1.89
C GLU A 77 -1.87 17.61 -3.22
N PRO A 78 -1.03 18.14 -4.13
CA PRO A 78 -0.63 17.42 -5.33
C PRO A 78 -0.04 16.02 -5.08
N ALA A 79 0.73 15.85 -4.00
CA ALA A 79 1.28 14.55 -3.61
C ALA A 79 0.18 13.57 -3.16
N VAL A 80 -0.80 14.05 -2.38
CA VAL A 80 -1.98 13.25 -2.00
C VAL A 80 -2.76 12.81 -3.23
N ASP A 81 -2.99 13.71 -4.18
CA ASP A 81 -3.69 13.40 -5.43
C ASP A 81 -2.93 12.38 -6.28
N ALA A 82 -1.61 12.53 -6.39
CA ALA A 82 -0.76 11.57 -7.11
C ALA A 82 -0.82 10.17 -6.46
N ILE A 83 -0.76 10.09 -5.13
CA ILE A 83 -0.90 8.83 -4.38
C ILE A 83 -2.28 8.22 -4.62
N ALA A 84 -3.35 9.01 -4.58
CA ALA A 84 -4.72 8.55 -4.84
C ALA A 84 -4.91 8.07 -6.29
N ALA A 85 -4.30 8.74 -7.27
CA ALA A 85 -4.33 8.33 -8.67
C ALA A 85 -3.61 7.00 -8.89
N VAL A 86 -2.42 6.82 -8.32
CA VAL A 86 -1.68 5.55 -8.35
C VAL A 86 -2.48 4.44 -7.67
N ARG A 87 -3.13 4.74 -6.53
CA ARG A 87 -4.06 3.80 -5.86
C ARG A 87 -5.17 3.35 -6.81
N GLY A 88 -5.85 4.28 -7.47
CA GLY A 88 -6.90 3.98 -8.44
C GLY A 88 -6.39 3.08 -9.56
N ALA A 89 -5.25 3.43 -10.16
CA ALA A 89 -4.65 2.66 -11.25
C ALA A 89 -4.27 1.23 -10.83
N ILE A 90 -3.65 1.05 -9.66
CA ILE A 90 -3.28 -0.30 -9.21
C ILE A 90 -4.53 -1.13 -8.90
N LEU A 91 -5.54 -0.55 -8.25
CA LEU A 91 -6.78 -1.27 -7.97
C LEU A 91 -7.49 -1.69 -9.27
N THR A 92 -7.51 -0.83 -10.30
CA THR A 92 -8.03 -1.20 -11.63
C THR A 92 -7.25 -2.34 -12.28
N LEU A 93 -5.93 -2.41 -12.09
CA LEU A 93 -5.11 -3.51 -12.62
C LEU A 93 -5.27 -4.82 -11.85
N LEU A 94 -5.69 -4.75 -10.58
CA LEU A 94 -5.93 -5.91 -9.72
C LEU A 94 -7.38 -6.39 -9.76
N ASP A 95 -8.31 -5.57 -10.29
CA ASP A 95 -9.69 -5.94 -10.50
C ASP A 95 -9.72 -7.10 -11.52
N PRO A 96 -10.12 -8.32 -11.11
CA PRO A 96 -10.27 -9.40 -12.07
C PRO A 96 -11.37 -8.95 -13.05
N LEU A 97 -11.01 -8.79 -14.33
CA LEU A 97 -11.96 -8.56 -15.41
C LEU A 97 -13.21 -9.46 -15.23
N PRO A 98 -14.42 -8.97 -15.61
CA PRO A 98 -15.67 -9.70 -15.42
C PRO A 98 -15.64 -11.12 -15.99
#